data_AF-B8I4E1-F1
#
_entry.id   AF-B8I4E1-F1
#
_cell.length_a   1.000
_cell.length_b   1.000
_cell.length_c   1.000
_cell.angle_alpha   90.00
_cell.angle_beta   90.00
_cell.angle_gamma   90.00
#
_symmetry.space_group_name_H-M   'P 1'
#
loop_
_entity.id
_entity.type
_entity.pdbx_description
1 polymer ?
#
loop_
_entity_poly.entity_id
_entity_poly.type
_entity_poly.pdbx_seq_one_letter_code
_entity_poly.pdbx_strand_id
1 'polypeptide(L)'
;MTPEQYIQKLTELSLKKLDNMKEILNLTKEQSEVITEDSINELQNIIDLKQKLIEEINELDDAFEVYYSRLKSVLGVERIEEISISKYQGTERLQQTVKLIFDTTKEIQAAENENSVKAKKVLDSLGGQIRQVKQGKIANNGYNIGGKLPQQSYYFDTKK
;
A
#
# COMPACT_ATOMS: atom_id res chain seq x y z
N MET A 1 9.50 -13.50 -35.63
CA MET A 1 8.79 -12.21 -35.54
C MET A 1 9.73 -11.14 -36.09
N THR A 2 9.21 -10.19 -36.86
CA THR A 2 9.96 -8.99 -37.26
C THR A 2 10.14 -8.07 -36.04
N PRO A 3 11.08 -7.11 -36.07
CA PRO A 3 11.20 -6.10 -35.01
C PRO A 3 9.88 -5.39 -34.68
N GLU A 4 9.09 -5.03 -35.68
CA GLU A 4 7.80 -4.37 -35.51
C GLU A 4 6.78 -5.26 -34.82
N GLN A 5 6.76 -6.57 -35.12
CA GLN A 5 5.89 -7.52 -34.44
C GLN A 5 6.26 -7.68 -32.95
N TYR A 6 7.55 -7.65 -32.62
CA TYR A 6 8.01 -7.62 -31.23
C TYR A 6 7.61 -6.31 -30.54
N ILE A 7 7.83 -5.17 -31.18
CA ILE A 7 7.45 -3.84 -30.65
C ILE A 7 5.95 -3.78 -30.38
N GLN A 8 5.12 -4.26 -31.32
CA GLN A 8 3.68 -4.35 -31.12
C GLN A 8 3.34 -5.21 -29.90
N LYS A 9 3.94 -6.41 -29.79
CA LYS A 9 3.66 -7.32 -28.68
C LYS A 9 4.05 -6.73 -27.33
N LEU A 10 5.22 -6.10 -27.26
CA LEU A 10 5.69 -5.39 -26.07
C LEU A 10 4.76 -4.24 -25.71
N THR A 11 4.28 -3.49 -26.70
CA THR A 11 3.32 -2.40 -26.48
C THR A 11 2.01 -2.92 -25.90
N GLU A 12 1.48 -4.03 -26.42
CA GLU A 12 0.26 -4.67 -25.89
C GLU A 12 0.42 -5.10 -24.44
N LEU A 13 1.56 -5.71 -24.09
CA LEU A 13 1.86 -6.12 -22.71
C LEU A 13 1.99 -4.90 -21.79
N SER A 14 2.73 -3.87 -22.22
CA SER A 14 2.89 -2.63 -21.44
C SER A 14 1.57 -1.90 -21.24
N LEU A 15 0.67 -1.88 -22.23
CA LEU A 15 -0.64 -1.24 -22.06
C LEU A 15 -1.49 -1.96 -21.01
N LYS A 16 -1.54 -3.30 -21.05
CA LYS A 16 -2.24 -4.09 -20.02
C LYS A 16 -1.66 -3.85 -18.62
N LYS A 17 -0.33 -3.83 -18.52
CA LYS A 17 0.36 -3.52 -17.27
C LYS A 17 -0.02 -2.12 -16.77
N LEU A 18 -0.03 -1.13 -17.66
CA LEU A 18 -0.41 0.24 -17.32
C LEU A 18 -1.85 0.32 -16.81
N ASP A 19 -2.79 -0.42 -17.39
CA ASP A 19 -4.18 -0.46 -16.94
C ASP A 19 -4.28 -1.05 -15.52
N ASN A 20 -3.60 -2.17 -15.25
CA ASN A 20 -3.53 -2.75 -13.89
C ASN A 20 -2.89 -1.79 -12.89
N MET A 21 -1.84 -1.06 -13.29
CA MET A 21 -1.20 -0.06 -12.43
C MET A 21 -2.11 1.14 -12.13
N LYS A 22 -2.90 1.60 -13.09
CA LYS A 22 -3.90 2.65 -12.84
C LYS A 22 -4.97 2.18 -11.86
N GLU A 23 -5.37 0.92 -11.94
CA GLU A 23 -6.31 0.36 -10.98
C GLU A 23 -5.71 0.24 -9.58
N ILE A 24 -4.46 -0.19 -9.46
CA ILE A 24 -3.73 -0.13 -8.17
C ILE A 24 -3.71 1.30 -7.64
N LEU A 25 -3.43 2.30 -8.47
CA LEU A 25 -3.43 3.70 -8.06
C LEU A 25 -4.80 4.15 -7.56
N ASN A 26 -5.90 3.74 -8.21
CA ASN A 26 -7.26 4.03 -7.74
C ASN A 26 -7.52 3.39 -6.38
N LEU A 27 -7.23 2.10 -6.22
CA LEU A 27 -7.37 1.37 -4.96
C LEU A 27 -6.53 1.99 -3.83
N THR A 28 -5.31 2.44 -4.13
CA THR A 28 -4.46 3.15 -3.16
C THR A 28 -5.06 4.50 -2.78
N LYS A 29 -5.72 5.22 -3.69
CA LYS A 29 -6.43 6.47 -3.37
C LYS A 29 -7.68 6.21 -2.52
N GLU A 30 -8.46 5.20 -2.86
CA GLU A 30 -9.63 4.76 -2.07
C GLU A 30 -9.24 4.33 -0.66
N GLN A 31 -8.13 3.59 -0.52
CA GLN A 31 -7.57 3.23 0.78
C GLN A 31 -7.38 4.46 1.67
N SER A 32 -6.98 5.58 1.08
CA SER A 32 -6.73 6.84 1.77
C SER A 32 -7.98 7.45 2.42
N GLU A 33 -9.17 7.10 1.94
CA GLU A 33 -10.47 7.57 2.43
C GLU A 33 -11.01 6.67 3.56
N VAL A 34 -10.67 5.37 3.52
CA VAL A 34 -11.17 4.37 4.47
C VAL A 34 -10.22 4.08 5.65
N ILE A 35 -9.03 4.69 5.73
CA ILE A 35 -8.14 4.51 6.89
C ILE A 35 -8.74 5.18 8.14
N THR A 36 -9.48 4.37 8.91
CA THR A 36 -10.13 4.75 10.17
C THR A 36 -9.97 3.64 11.22
N GLU A 37 -10.40 3.89 12.47
CA GLU A 37 -10.34 2.91 13.56
C GLU A 37 -11.25 1.67 13.32
N ASP A 38 -12.29 1.79 12.47
CA ASP A 38 -13.33 0.76 12.28
C ASP A 38 -13.28 0.02 10.93
N SER A 39 -12.43 0.45 9.99
CA SER A 39 -12.44 -0.03 8.59
C SER A 39 -11.46 -1.18 8.28
N ILE A 40 -11.11 -2.02 9.27
CA ILE A 40 -10.10 -3.09 9.08
C ILE A 40 -10.47 -4.05 7.94
N ASN A 41 -11.75 -4.46 7.85
CA ASN A 41 -12.19 -5.40 6.80
C ASN A 41 -12.14 -4.77 5.40
N GLU A 42 -12.51 -3.49 5.28
CA GLU A 42 -12.45 -2.74 4.02
C GLU A 42 -10.99 -2.58 3.56
N LEU A 43 -10.09 -2.25 4.49
CA LEU A 43 -8.66 -2.18 4.24
C LEU A 43 -8.09 -3.53 3.76
N GLN A 44 -8.49 -4.64 4.40
CA GLN A 44 -8.05 -5.97 3.98
C GLN A 44 -8.53 -6.29 2.56
N ASN A 45 -9.79 -6.00 2.23
CA ASN A 45 -10.33 -6.21 0.88
C ASN A 45 -9.53 -5.43 -0.17
N ILE A 46 -9.20 -4.16 0.09
CA ILE A 46 -8.40 -3.34 -0.82
C ILE A 46 -7.01 -3.96 -1.00
N ILE A 47 -6.37 -4.42 0.08
CA ILE A 47 -5.06 -5.08 0.02
C ILE A 47 -5.13 -6.33 -0.87
N ASP A 48 -6.15 -7.16 -0.68
CA ASP A 48 -6.33 -8.40 -1.44
C ASP A 48 -6.57 -8.12 -2.94
N LEU A 49 -7.33 -7.08 -3.27
CA LEU A 49 -7.54 -6.65 -4.66
C LEU A 49 -6.23 -6.15 -5.30
N LYS A 50 -5.45 -5.33 -4.60
CA LYS A 50 -4.13 -4.89 -5.07
C LYS A 50 -3.19 -6.07 -5.29
N GLN A 51 -3.21 -7.07 -4.41
CA GLN A 51 -2.37 -8.26 -4.53
C GLN A 51 -2.65 -9.05 -5.81
N LYS A 52 -3.93 -9.23 -6.18
CA LYS A 52 -4.32 -9.89 -7.44
C LYS A 52 -3.79 -9.14 -8.67
N LEU A 53 -3.91 -7.80 -8.67
CA LEU A 53 -3.38 -6.98 -9.77
C LEU A 53 -1.85 -7.07 -9.86
N ILE A 54 -1.15 -7.16 -8.74
CA ILE A 54 0.31 -7.34 -8.69
C ILE A 54 0.70 -8.70 -9.29
N GLU A 55 -0.04 -9.77 -8.99
CA GLU A 55 0.18 -11.09 -9.58
C GLU A 55 0.04 -11.05 -11.10
N GLU A 56 -1.01 -10.41 -11.62
CA GLU A 56 -1.18 -10.21 -13.06
C GLU A 56 -0.04 -9.37 -13.68
N ILE A 57 0.43 -8.33 -12.98
CA ILE A 57 1.56 -7.51 -13.44
C ILE A 57 2.84 -8.35 -13.54
N ASN A 58 3.09 -9.25 -12.58
CA ASN A 58 4.27 -10.12 -12.60
C ASN A 58 4.25 -11.05 -13.83
N GLU A 59 3.09 -11.63 -14.17
CA GLU A 59 2.95 -12.46 -15.37
C GLU A 59 3.19 -11.64 -16.66
N LEU A 60 2.72 -10.40 -16.70
CA LEU A 60 2.96 -9.49 -17.81
C LEU A 60 4.44 -9.11 -17.94
N ASP A 61 5.14 -8.91 -16.83
CA ASP A 61 6.57 -8.59 -16.79
C ASP A 61 7.44 -9.76 -17.25
N ASP A 62 7.12 -10.99 -16.81
CA ASP A 62 7.79 -12.20 -17.27
C ASP A 62 7.63 -12.37 -18.80
N ALA A 63 6.41 -12.18 -19.31
CA ALA A 63 6.14 -12.20 -20.73
C ALA A 63 6.89 -11.08 -21.47
N PHE A 64 6.92 -9.87 -20.91
CA PHE A 64 7.60 -8.71 -21.47
C PHE A 64 9.10 -8.99 -21.63
N GLU A 65 9.75 -9.52 -20.59
CA GLU A 65 11.20 -9.80 -20.61
C GLU A 65 11.56 -10.83 -21.69
N VAL A 66 10.74 -11.87 -21.89
CA VAL A 66 10.96 -12.87 -22.95
C VAL A 66 10.96 -12.23 -24.34
N TYR A 67 9.98 -11.36 -24.64
CA TYR A 67 9.92 -10.70 -25.94
C TYR A 67 10.98 -9.61 -26.08
N TYR A 68 11.28 -8.89 -25.00
CA TYR A 68 12.21 -7.77 -25.02
C TYR A 68 13.65 -8.26 -25.20
N SER A 69 14.06 -9.31 -24.50
CA SER A 69 15.37 -9.94 -24.68
C SER A 69 15.59 -10.45 -26.12
N ARG A 70 14.55 -10.97 -26.77
CA ARG A 70 14.63 -11.34 -28.21
C ARG A 70 14.77 -10.12 -29.11
N LEU A 71 14.00 -9.06 -28.85
CA LEU A 71 14.09 -7.81 -29.60
C LEU A 71 15.48 -7.17 -29.49
N LYS A 72 16.04 -7.12 -28.27
CA LYS A 72 17.40 -6.66 -28.00
C LYS A 72 18.42 -7.38 -28.86
N SER A 73 18.37 -8.72 -28.87
CA SER A 73 19.26 -9.55 -29.69
C SER A 73 19.13 -9.29 -31.19
N VAL A 74 17.89 -9.08 -31.69
CA VAL A 74 17.64 -8.81 -33.12
C VAL A 74 18.15 -7.42 -33.53
N LEU A 75 18.02 -6.43 -32.65
CA LEU A 75 18.35 -5.04 -32.94
C LEU A 75 19.76 -4.62 -32.52
N GLY A 76 20.44 -5.41 -31.68
CA GLY A 76 21.73 -5.05 -31.10
C GLY A 76 21.64 -3.86 -30.15
N VAL A 77 20.56 -3.76 -29.37
CA VAL A 77 20.31 -2.69 -28.39
C VAL A 77 20.19 -3.26 -26.99
N GLU A 78 20.47 -2.44 -25.98
CA GLU A 78 20.32 -2.84 -24.57
C GLU A 78 19.10 -2.18 -23.92
N ARG A 79 18.73 -0.98 -24.39
CA ARG A 79 17.69 -0.16 -23.79
C ARG A 79 16.58 0.20 -24.78
N ILE A 80 15.36 0.39 -24.26
CA ILE A 80 14.17 0.71 -25.07
C ILE A 80 14.33 2.05 -25.78
N GLU A 81 15.04 2.99 -25.17
CA GLU A 81 15.32 4.33 -25.70
C GLU A 81 16.27 4.30 -26.91
N GLU A 82 17.03 3.22 -27.08
CA GLU A 82 17.97 3.05 -28.20
C GLU A 82 17.27 2.57 -29.49
N ILE A 83 16.02 2.10 -29.37
CA ILE A 83 15.23 1.69 -30.52
C ILE A 83 14.87 2.93 -31.35
N SER A 84 15.23 2.90 -32.63
CA SER A 84 15.05 4.05 -33.52
C SER A 84 13.58 4.23 -33.93
N ILE A 85 13.00 5.35 -33.50
CA ILE A 85 11.61 5.75 -33.83
C ILE A 85 11.41 5.89 -35.35
N SER A 86 12.41 6.39 -36.07
CA SER A 86 12.32 6.60 -37.53
C SER A 86 12.45 5.31 -38.34
N LYS A 87 13.02 4.24 -37.76
CA LYS A 87 13.24 2.96 -38.45
C LYS A 87 12.13 1.94 -38.20
N TYR A 88 11.59 1.88 -36.98
CA TYR A 88 10.65 0.84 -36.59
C TYR A 88 9.32 1.45 -36.14
N GLN A 89 8.26 1.12 -36.87
CA GLN A 89 6.91 1.59 -36.58
C GLN A 89 6.46 1.13 -35.18
N GLY A 90 5.79 2.01 -34.44
CA GLY A 90 5.25 1.72 -33.11
C GLY A 90 6.23 1.93 -31.95
N THR A 91 7.51 2.19 -32.23
CA THR A 91 8.53 2.45 -31.20
C THR A 91 8.17 3.61 -30.29
N GLU A 92 7.69 4.72 -30.85
CA GLU A 92 7.27 5.88 -30.07
C GLU A 92 6.18 5.51 -29.05
N ARG A 93 5.18 4.75 -29.47
CA ARG A 93 4.08 4.30 -28.60
C ARG A 93 4.58 3.40 -27.47
N LEU A 94 5.50 2.47 -27.77
CA LEU A 94 6.13 1.63 -26.75
C LEU A 94 6.87 2.49 -25.71
N GLN A 95 7.75 3.39 -26.16
CA GLN A 95 8.52 4.28 -25.30
C GLN A 95 7.62 5.18 -24.43
N GLN A 96 6.57 5.76 -25.01
CA GLN A 96 5.59 6.56 -24.27
C GLN A 96 4.85 5.72 -23.22
N THR A 97 4.46 4.48 -23.55
CA THR A 97 3.77 3.59 -22.61
C THR A 97 4.67 3.23 -21.43
N VAL A 98 5.94 2.92 -21.69
CA VAL A 98 6.93 2.64 -20.63
C VAL A 98 7.15 3.86 -19.73
N LYS A 99 7.19 5.06 -20.32
CA LYS A 99 7.26 6.31 -19.54
C LYS A 99 6.04 6.49 -18.64
N LEU A 100 4.83 6.26 -19.16
CA LEU A 100 3.60 6.35 -18.38
C LEU A 100 3.55 5.34 -17.23
N ILE A 101 4.06 4.12 -17.45
CA ILE A 101 4.24 3.13 -16.38
C ILE A 101 5.15 3.70 -15.28
N PHE A 102 6.30 4.25 -15.64
CA PHE A 102 7.24 4.82 -14.67
C PHE A 102 6.63 5.99 -13.87
N ASP A 103 5.91 6.88 -14.55
CA ASP A 103 5.23 8.01 -13.89
C ASP A 103 4.11 7.51 -12.95
N THR A 104 3.32 6.52 -13.38
CA THR A 104 2.28 5.89 -12.55
C THR A 104 2.87 5.21 -11.31
N THR A 105 4.03 4.53 -11.44
CA THR A 105 4.74 3.95 -10.28
C THR A 105 5.06 5.01 -9.23
N LYS A 106 5.49 6.20 -9.65
CA LYS A 106 5.80 7.30 -8.72
C LYS A 106 4.54 7.81 -8.02
N GLU A 107 3.44 7.92 -8.75
CA GLU A 107 2.15 8.33 -8.17
C GLU A 107 1.65 7.32 -7.12
N ILE A 108 1.73 6.01 -7.43
CA ILE A 108 1.41 4.95 -6.47
C ILE A 108 2.31 5.07 -5.23
N GLN A 109 3.62 5.22 -5.41
CA GLN A 109 4.56 5.33 -4.30
C GLN A 109 4.28 6.53 -3.39
N ALA A 110 3.91 7.68 -3.97
CA ALA A 110 3.52 8.86 -3.21
C ALA A 110 2.25 8.60 -2.39
N ALA A 111 1.21 8.04 -3.02
CA ALA A 111 -0.05 7.74 -2.36
C ALA A 111 0.10 6.66 -1.26
N GLU A 112 0.90 5.62 -1.49
CA GLU A 112 1.21 4.59 -0.46
C GLU A 112 1.94 5.18 0.74
N ASN A 113 2.85 6.14 0.52
CA ASN A 113 3.53 6.84 1.62
C ASN A 113 2.53 7.66 2.46
N GLU A 114 1.59 8.36 1.82
CA GLU A 114 0.53 9.09 2.52
C GLU A 114 -0.37 8.15 3.33
N ASN A 115 -0.77 7.02 2.74
CA ASN A 115 -1.56 5.99 3.40
C ASN A 115 -0.85 5.40 4.62
N SER A 116 0.44 5.09 4.49
CA SER A 116 1.26 4.58 5.58
C SER A 116 1.32 5.55 6.75
N VAL A 117 1.49 6.85 6.47
CA VAL A 117 1.45 7.90 7.50
C VAL A 117 0.08 7.97 8.18
N LYS A 118 -1.02 7.91 7.42
CA LYS A 118 -2.39 7.89 7.99
C LYS A 118 -2.61 6.67 8.87
N ALA A 119 -2.26 5.47 8.40
CA ALA A 119 -2.41 4.23 9.14
C ALA A 119 -1.64 4.26 10.46
N LYS A 120 -0.41 4.81 10.45
CA LYS A 120 0.39 4.98 11.66
C LYS A 120 -0.29 5.92 12.67
N LYS A 121 -0.88 7.03 12.23
CA LYS A 121 -1.61 7.95 13.11
C LYS A 121 -2.82 7.27 13.77
N VAL A 122 -3.57 6.46 13.03
CA VAL A 122 -4.69 5.67 13.56
C VAL A 122 -4.20 4.69 14.64
N LEU A 123 -3.10 3.98 14.37
CA LEU A 123 -2.50 3.05 15.34
C LEU A 123 -2.02 3.76 16.61
N ASP A 124 -1.38 4.92 16.48
CA ASP A 124 -0.91 5.73 17.61
C ASP A 124 -2.09 6.25 18.46
N SER A 125 -3.19 6.69 17.82
CA SER A 125 -4.45 7.09 18.49
C SER A 125 -5.01 5.95 19.34
N LEU A 126 -5.20 4.78 18.71
CA LEU A 126 -5.74 3.60 19.38
C LEU A 126 -4.86 3.16 20.56
N GLY A 127 -3.53 3.19 20.38
CA GLY A 127 -2.57 2.92 21.45
C GLY A 127 -2.68 3.90 22.62
N GLY A 128 -2.93 5.18 22.33
CA GLY A 128 -3.21 6.22 23.32
C GLY A 128 -4.48 5.96 24.11
N GLN A 129 -5.58 5.63 23.43
CA GLN A 129 -6.86 5.28 24.06
C GLN A 129 -6.73 4.08 25.00
N ILE A 130 -6.02 3.02 24.58
CA ILE A 130 -5.75 1.84 25.41
C ILE A 130 -4.99 2.22 26.70
N ARG A 131 -4.00 3.12 26.61
CA ARG A 131 -3.24 3.59 27.79
C ARG A 131 -4.13 4.38 28.75
N GLN A 132 -4.98 5.27 28.23
CA GLN A 132 -5.93 6.04 29.05
C GLN A 132 -6.91 5.12 29.79
N VAL A 133 -7.46 4.11 29.11
CA VAL A 133 -8.35 3.11 29.75
C VAL A 133 -7.62 2.36 30.86
N LYS A 134 -6.35 1.96 30.65
CA LYS A 134 -5.54 1.30 31.68
C LYS A 134 -5.29 2.23 32.89
N GLN A 135 -4.94 3.49 32.65
CA GLN A 135 -4.71 4.46 33.73
C GLN A 135 -5.99 4.78 34.52
N GLY A 136 -7.13 4.94 33.83
CA GLY A 136 -8.43 5.14 34.47
C GLY A 136 -8.83 3.96 35.38
N LYS A 137 -8.57 2.71 34.95
CA LYS A 137 -8.77 1.51 35.79
C LYS A 137 -7.87 1.54 37.04
N ILE A 138 -6.60 1.94 36.90
CA ILE A 138 -5.67 2.07 38.04
C ILE A 138 -6.14 3.15 39.02
N ALA A 139 -6.53 4.33 38.51
CA ALA A 139 -7.04 5.41 39.35
C ALA A 139 -8.31 4.98 40.10
N ASN A 140 -9.28 4.35 39.42
CA ASN A 140 -10.51 3.87 40.04
C ASN A 140 -10.26 2.78 41.10
N ASN A 141 -9.28 1.90 40.88
CA ASN A 141 -8.88 0.91 41.88
C ASN A 141 -8.14 1.54 43.07
N GLY A 142 -7.36 2.61 42.86
CA GLY A 142 -6.67 3.35 43.91
C GLY A 142 -7.62 4.06 44.88
N TYR A 143 -8.75 4.59 44.40
CA TYR A 143 -9.78 5.17 45.27
C TYR A 143 -10.62 4.12 46.02
N ASN A 144 -10.75 2.89 45.50
CA ASN A 144 -11.46 1.80 46.18
C ASN A 144 -10.70 1.19 47.38
N ILE A 145 -9.45 1.59 47.62
CA ILE A 145 -8.70 1.19 48.83
C ILE A 145 -9.12 2.02 50.06
N GLY A 146 -9.75 3.19 49.86
CA GLY A 146 -10.25 4.05 50.96
C GLY A 146 -11.52 3.53 51.66
N GLY A 147 -12.22 2.54 51.10
CA GLY A 147 -13.48 2.00 51.64
C GLY A 147 -13.33 0.80 52.59
N LYS A 148 -12.09 0.33 52.84
CA LYS A 148 -11.82 -0.80 53.74
C LYS A 148 -10.69 -0.48 54.73
N LEU A 149 -10.74 0.70 55.36
CA LEU A 149 -10.05 0.89 56.63
C LEU A 149 -10.99 0.39 57.73
N PRO A 150 -10.61 -0.62 58.53
CA PRO A 150 -11.41 -1.01 59.68
C PRO A 150 -11.52 0.19 60.61
N GLN A 151 -12.76 0.65 60.84
CA GLN A 151 -13.09 1.61 61.89
C GLN A 151 -12.55 1.06 63.21
N GLN A 152 -11.42 1.57 63.69
CA GLN A 152 -10.96 1.30 65.05
C GLN A 152 -11.94 1.99 66.01
N SER A 153 -12.85 1.20 66.56
CA SER A 153 -13.78 1.64 67.59
C SER A 153 -12.99 1.88 68.89
N TYR A 154 -12.69 3.15 69.19
CA TYR A 154 -12.17 3.55 70.49
C TYR A 154 -13.32 3.53 71.50
N TYR A 155 -13.43 2.44 72.26
CA TYR A 155 -14.22 2.42 73.49
C TYR A 155 -13.37 2.98 74.62
N PHE A 156 -13.72 4.17 75.10
CA PHE A 156 -13.24 4.65 76.40
C PHE A 156 -14.05 3.95 77.50
N ASP A 157 -13.42 2.99 78.18
CA ASP A 157 -13.93 2.39 79.41
C ASP A 157 -13.70 3.38 80.56
N THR A 158 -14.76 4.05 81.02
CA THR A 158 -14.73 4.77 82.29
C THR A 158 -15.32 3.89 83.38
N LYS A 159 -14.44 3.24 84.16
CA LYS A 159 -14.83 2.61 85.42
C LYS A 159 -14.26 3.34 86.63
N LYS A 160 -15.24 3.81 87.42
CA LYS A 160 -15.28 4.15 88.85
C LYS A 160 -14.42 5.31 89.34
#